data_AF-A0A1Q9YJ68-F1
#
_entry.id   AF-A0A1Q9YJ68-F1
#
_cell.length_a   1.000
_cell.length_b   1.000
_cell.length_c   1.000
_cell.angle_alpha   90.00
_cell.angle_beta   90.00
_cell.angle_gamma   90.00
#
_symmetry.space_group_name_H-M   'P 1'
#
loop_
_entity.id
_entity.type
_entity.pdbx_description
1 polymer ?
#
loop_
_entity_poly.entity_id
_entity_poly.type
_entity_poly.pdbx_seq_one_letter_code
_entity_poly.pdbx_strand_id
1 'polypeptide(L)'
;MLRLCLATMINLIFQAKVSGTTVEKICDAIFSVYGLNFQDCGSTKDHLKNGHDDATRDLKNAANPINTPLKVTKANFIKYICPLIRPEYQEALIKSIQEILRADETIDDEAIVGYGKGYEKRSLINKNTFCFSETMVSVLTYAIVNKRSTDCQDAVKLISKNKNFLNEVKNNGRKIYLEEKALLLGLPIKATLHDPDFDKAFIKRHEEVLDTTNPTRVSVFTVGMGNKQFKFKNATEFIMDNLSSYVMSREVLNHPEKQKNPARLGIDALRKLTKEANLRKDEALGDIFLYIFLEQVLGAPKIMSKLELNSVPGESHTDGMHLMQLKKEGLPFKQIIFGAAKIVNSLNDAINSVFDKVVRIENQSDDELQILDYSIGSRLFSQEDSEAIREFLIPQKQTGLEPERAYACFIGYTLQLDPSGMSNAQYIEKVVEQTKSDMNMAVKFIKERIIKLDLSDYDFYFYFVPFNNANDERISIINEITASDN
;
A
#
# COMPACT_ATOMS: atom_id res chain seq x y z
N MET A 1 17.51 -18.65 -22.96
CA MET A 1 17.25 -17.61 -21.95
C MET A 1 15.75 -17.43 -21.80
N LEU A 2 15.23 -17.17 -20.60
CA LEU A 2 13.81 -16.89 -20.41
C LEU A 2 13.47 -15.50 -20.98
N ARG A 3 12.27 -15.35 -21.53
CA ARG A 3 11.78 -14.09 -22.12
C ARG A 3 10.30 -13.95 -21.87
N LEU A 4 9.82 -12.71 -21.71
CA LEU A 4 8.42 -12.42 -21.47
C LEU A 4 7.66 -12.26 -22.81
N CYS A 5 6.59 -13.02 -22.99
CA CYS A 5 5.59 -12.83 -24.05
C CYS A 5 4.24 -13.44 -23.67
N LEU A 6 3.20 -13.25 -24.50
CA LEU A 6 1.88 -13.83 -24.25
C LEU A 6 1.95 -15.37 -24.11
N ALA A 7 2.72 -16.04 -24.97
CA ALA A 7 2.86 -17.50 -24.93
C ALA A 7 3.50 -18.00 -23.63
N THR A 8 4.50 -17.30 -23.07
CA THR A 8 5.06 -17.68 -21.76
C THR A 8 4.04 -17.50 -20.65
N MET A 9 3.25 -16.42 -20.67
CA MET A 9 2.19 -16.19 -19.68
C MET A 9 1.11 -17.28 -19.73
N ILE A 10 0.68 -17.69 -20.94
CA ILE A 10 -0.28 -18.81 -21.11
C ILE A 10 0.27 -20.10 -20.49
N ASN A 11 1.55 -20.42 -20.73
CA ASN A 11 2.15 -21.64 -20.18
C ASN A 11 2.29 -21.59 -18.66
N LEU A 12 2.66 -20.45 -18.07
CA LEU A 12 2.71 -20.29 -16.61
C LEU A 12 1.33 -20.49 -15.97
N ILE A 13 0.30 -19.82 -16.49
CA ILE A 13 -1.09 -19.96 -15.99
C ILE A 13 -1.55 -21.41 -16.16
N PHE A 14 -1.22 -22.06 -17.28
CA PHE A 14 -1.57 -23.45 -17.53
C PHE A 14 -0.89 -24.45 -16.57
N GLN A 15 0.30 -24.15 -16.05
CA GLN A 15 0.93 -24.98 -15.02
C GLN A 15 0.28 -24.78 -13.63
N ALA A 16 -0.14 -23.54 -13.33
CA ALA A 16 -0.80 -23.19 -12.08
C ALA A 16 -2.29 -23.59 -12.02
N LYS A 17 -2.85 -24.11 -13.11
CA LYS A 17 -4.30 -24.26 -13.27
C LYS A 17 -4.96 -25.22 -12.27
N VAL A 18 -6.24 -24.98 -11.98
CA VAL A 18 -7.13 -25.95 -11.34
C VAL A 18 -7.42 -27.14 -12.26
N SER A 19 -7.74 -28.30 -11.68
CA SER A 19 -8.05 -29.53 -12.42
C SER A 19 -9.19 -29.32 -13.44
N GLY A 20 -9.04 -29.86 -14.65
CA GLY A 20 -10.04 -29.74 -15.72
C GLY A 20 -10.01 -28.42 -16.52
N THR A 21 -9.09 -27.49 -16.20
CA THR A 21 -8.86 -26.29 -17.02
C THR A 21 -8.08 -26.65 -18.29
N THR A 22 -8.56 -26.20 -19.44
CA THR A 22 -7.93 -26.38 -20.76
C THR A 22 -7.17 -25.12 -21.17
N VAL A 23 -6.28 -25.23 -22.16
CA VAL A 23 -5.61 -24.06 -22.76
C VAL A 23 -6.64 -23.10 -23.37
N GLU A 24 -7.71 -23.65 -23.95
CA GLU A 24 -8.81 -22.88 -24.54
C GLU A 24 -9.49 -21.99 -23.50
N LYS A 25 -9.87 -22.55 -22.34
CA LYS A 25 -10.45 -21.77 -21.24
C LYS A 25 -9.53 -20.65 -20.76
N ILE A 26 -8.21 -20.86 -20.78
CA ILE A 26 -7.24 -19.83 -20.41
C ILE A 26 -7.19 -18.73 -21.48
N CYS A 27 -7.18 -19.10 -22.77
CA CYS A 27 -7.25 -18.12 -23.86
C CYS A 27 -8.57 -17.34 -23.80
N ASP A 28 -9.72 -18.00 -23.66
CA ASP A 28 -11.03 -17.37 -23.47
C ASP A 28 -11.00 -16.37 -22.30
N ALA A 29 -10.43 -16.77 -21.17
CA ALA A 29 -10.32 -15.91 -20.00
C ALA A 29 -9.41 -14.69 -20.25
N ILE A 30 -8.25 -14.88 -20.90
CA ILE A 30 -7.35 -13.77 -21.27
C ILE A 30 -8.05 -12.76 -22.18
N PHE A 31 -8.76 -13.22 -23.21
CA PHE A 31 -9.51 -12.32 -24.08
C PHE A 31 -10.65 -11.62 -23.33
N SER A 32 -11.35 -12.35 -22.47
CA SER A 32 -12.44 -11.80 -21.64
C SER A 32 -11.96 -10.72 -20.67
N VAL A 33 -10.72 -10.79 -20.19
CA VAL A 33 -10.12 -9.73 -19.35
C VAL A 33 -10.16 -8.37 -20.04
N TYR A 34 -9.99 -8.35 -21.36
CA TYR A 34 -9.99 -7.15 -22.20
C TYR A 34 -11.29 -6.96 -22.99
N GLY A 35 -12.37 -7.62 -22.58
CA GLY A 35 -13.70 -7.46 -23.20
C GLY A 35 -13.82 -8.07 -24.60
N LEU A 36 -12.96 -9.02 -24.95
CA LEU A 36 -12.96 -9.71 -26.23
C LEU A 36 -13.38 -11.17 -26.08
N ASN A 37 -13.79 -11.77 -27.19
CA ASN A 37 -14.06 -13.20 -27.30
C ASN A 37 -12.92 -13.88 -28.07
N PHE A 38 -12.35 -14.95 -27.52
CA PHE A 38 -11.26 -15.69 -28.16
C PHE A 38 -11.72 -16.39 -29.45
N GLN A 39 -13.00 -16.77 -29.57
CA GLN A 39 -13.53 -17.39 -30.78
C GLN A 39 -13.43 -16.47 -32.01
N ASP A 40 -13.42 -15.16 -31.80
CA ASP A 40 -13.34 -14.16 -32.86
C ASP A 40 -11.89 -13.73 -33.16
N CYS A 41 -10.88 -14.34 -32.51
CA CYS A 41 -9.52 -13.84 -32.56
C CYS A 41 -8.74 -14.20 -33.85
N GLY A 42 -9.22 -15.17 -34.63
CA GLY A 42 -8.55 -15.62 -35.85
C GLY A 42 -7.24 -16.41 -35.64
N SER A 43 -6.97 -16.86 -34.42
CA SER A 43 -5.82 -17.71 -34.05
C SER A 43 -6.30 -18.98 -33.33
N THR A 44 -5.44 -19.99 -33.21
CA THR A 44 -5.74 -21.20 -32.42
C THR A 44 -5.09 -21.15 -31.04
N LYS A 45 -5.67 -21.91 -30.09
CA LYS A 45 -5.13 -22.01 -28.72
C LYS A 45 -3.70 -22.57 -28.70
N ASP A 46 -3.40 -23.51 -29.59
CA ASP A 46 -2.10 -24.15 -29.68
C ASP A 46 -1.07 -23.22 -30.33
N HIS A 47 -1.47 -22.41 -31.31
CA HIS A 47 -0.58 -21.41 -31.89
C HIS A 47 -0.19 -20.33 -30.88
N LEU A 48 -1.15 -19.78 -30.14
CA LEU A 48 -0.86 -18.78 -29.10
C LEU A 48 -0.01 -19.38 -27.97
N LYS A 49 -0.35 -20.58 -27.50
CA LYS A 49 0.40 -21.26 -26.43
C LYS A 49 1.84 -21.58 -26.82
N ASN A 50 2.08 -22.01 -28.06
CA ASN A 50 3.41 -22.41 -28.51
C ASN A 50 4.23 -21.22 -29.07
N GLY A 51 3.64 -20.02 -29.15
CA GLY A 51 4.28 -18.84 -29.69
C GLY A 51 4.49 -18.89 -31.20
N HIS A 52 3.61 -19.60 -31.92
CA HIS A 52 3.57 -19.54 -33.38
C HIS A 52 2.85 -18.28 -33.86
N ASP A 53 1.85 -17.83 -33.10
CA ASP A 53 1.13 -16.59 -33.36
C ASP A 53 1.38 -15.57 -32.24
N ASP A 54 1.46 -14.29 -32.61
CA ASP A 54 1.51 -13.16 -31.68
C ASP A 54 0.12 -12.83 -31.14
N ALA A 55 0.06 -11.97 -30.12
CA ALA A 55 -1.21 -11.36 -29.72
C ALA A 55 -1.84 -10.63 -30.92
N THR A 56 -3.14 -10.87 -31.13
CA THR A 56 -3.89 -10.30 -32.25
C THR A 56 -3.94 -8.78 -32.15
N ARG A 57 -4.18 -8.10 -33.28
CA ARG A 57 -4.27 -6.64 -33.30
C ARG A 57 -5.35 -6.13 -32.34
N ASP A 58 -6.50 -6.79 -32.31
CA ASP A 58 -7.62 -6.38 -31.46
C ASP A 58 -7.30 -6.58 -29.98
N LEU A 59 -6.63 -7.69 -29.63
CA LEU A 59 -6.16 -7.92 -28.26
C LEU A 59 -5.10 -6.89 -27.84
N LYS A 60 -4.15 -6.55 -28.73
CA LYS A 60 -3.15 -5.49 -28.47
C LYS A 60 -3.80 -4.13 -28.25
N ASN A 61 -4.79 -3.80 -29.06
CA ASN A 61 -5.54 -2.55 -28.94
C ASN A 61 -6.32 -2.50 -27.61
N ALA A 62 -7.08 -3.56 -27.29
CA ALA A 62 -7.87 -3.63 -26.07
C ALA A 62 -7.00 -3.64 -24.80
N ALA A 63 -5.84 -4.31 -24.85
CA ALA A 63 -4.92 -4.39 -23.72
C ALA A 63 -4.10 -3.12 -23.49
N ASN A 64 -4.03 -2.19 -24.44
CA ASN A 64 -3.30 -0.94 -24.25
C ASN A 64 -3.82 -0.19 -23.01
N PRO A 65 -2.95 0.20 -22.04
CA PRO A 65 -3.36 0.90 -20.83
C PRO A 65 -4.16 2.19 -21.05
N ILE A 66 -4.02 2.83 -22.22
CA ILE A 66 -4.82 4.00 -22.62
C ILE A 66 -6.31 3.63 -22.80
N ASN A 67 -6.59 2.42 -23.29
CA ASN A 67 -7.93 1.97 -23.63
C ASN A 67 -8.62 1.26 -22.46
N THR A 68 -7.87 0.46 -21.70
CA THR A 68 -8.41 -0.29 -20.55
C THR A 68 -7.59 0.00 -19.28
N PRO A 69 -8.09 0.87 -18.38
CA PRO A 69 -7.41 1.24 -17.14
C PRO A 69 -7.21 0.05 -16.19
N LEU A 70 -6.14 0.10 -15.39
CA LEU A 70 -5.75 -0.97 -14.44
C LEU A 70 -6.91 -1.46 -13.58
N LYS A 71 -7.74 -0.54 -13.05
CA LYS A 71 -8.87 -0.88 -12.19
C LYS A 71 -9.86 -1.84 -12.86
N VAL A 72 -10.17 -1.61 -14.14
CA VAL A 72 -11.11 -2.44 -14.92
C VAL A 72 -10.47 -3.78 -15.25
N THR A 73 -9.23 -3.76 -15.75
CA THR A 73 -8.49 -4.98 -16.11
C THR A 73 -8.27 -5.89 -14.91
N LYS A 74 -7.92 -5.32 -13.74
CA LYS A 74 -7.80 -6.03 -12.47
C LYS A 74 -9.10 -6.72 -12.07
N ALA A 75 -10.23 -6.01 -12.12
CA ALA A 75 -11.53 -6.58 -11.79
C ALA A 75 -11.89 -7.76 -12.72
N ASN A 76 -11.63 -7.63 -14.02
CA ASN A 76 -11.87 -8.71 -14.97
C ASN A 76 -10.89 -9.88 -14.78
N PHE A 77 -9.62 -9.62 -14.46
CA PHE A 77 -8.66 -10.69 -14.15
C PHE A 77 -9.09 -11.53 -12.95
N ILE A 78 -9.55 -10.87 -11.88
CA ILE A 78 -10.10 -11.52 -10.69
C ILE A 78 -11.32 -12.37 -11.06
N LYS A 79 -12.16 -11.88 -11.99
CA LYS A 79 -13.37 -12.59 -12.43
C LYS A 79 -13.08 -13.80 -13.32
N TYR A 80 -12.16 -13.67 -14.29
CA TYR A 80 -12.00 -14.65 -15.37
C TYR A 80 -10.77 -15.54 -15.23
N ILE A 81 -9.64 -15.02 -14.73
CA ILE A 81 -8.37 -15.78 -14.66
C ILE A 81 -8.12 -16.34 -13.26
N CYS A 82 -8.32 -15.56 -12.18
CA CYS A 82 -8.07 -16.05 -10.82
C CYS A 82 -8.77 -17.38 -10.49
N PRO A 83 -10.05 -17.62 -10.87
CA PRO A 83 -10.72 -18.90 -10.59
C PRO A 83 -10.09 -20.10 -11.30
N LEU A 84 -9.28 -19.86 -12.34
CA LEU A 84 -8.59 -20.90 -13.08
C LEU A 84 -7.26 -21.29 -12.42
N ILE A 85 -6.76 -20.51 -11.45
CA ILE A 85 -5.45 -20.68 -10.82
C ILE A 85 -5.61 -21.30 -9.43
N ARG A 86 -4.81 -22.32 -9.14
CA ARG A 86 -4.70 -22.91 -7.81
C ARG A 86 -4.04 -21.91 -6.83
N PRO A 87 -4.66 -21.58 -5.69
CA PRO A 87 -4.12 -20.58 -4.74
C PRO A 87 -2.67 -20.84 -4.34
N GLU A 88 -2.28 -22.11 -4.14
CA GLU A 88 -0.93 -22.49 -3.70
C GLU A 88 0.19 -22.27 -4.74
N TYR A 89 -0.17 -21.85 -5.96
CA TYR A 89 0.76 -21.52 -7.05
C TYR A 89 0.86 -20.02 -7.33
N GLN A 90 0.05 -19.17 -6.67
CA GLN A 90 0.09 -17.71 -6.90
C GLN A 90 1.49 -17.13 -6.60
N GLU A 91 2.11 -17.57 -5.51
CA GLU A 91 3.46 -17.16 -5.13
C GLU A 91 4.49 -17.59 -6.19
N ALA A 92 4.40 -18.86 -6.63
CA ALA A 92 5.28 -19.43 -7.64
C ALA A 92 5.16 -18.70 -9.00
N LEU A 93 3.96 -18.23 -9.37
CA LEU A 93 3.75 -17.42 -10.56
C LEU A 93 4.48 -16.08 -10.48
N ILE A 94 4.41 -15.38 -9.34
CA ILE A 94 5.13 -14.12 -9.15
C ILE A 94 6.65 -14.35 -9.18
N LYS A 95 7.15 -15.38 -8.49
CA LYS A 95 8.57 -15.75 -8.55
C LYS A 95 9.02 -16.06 -9.99
N SER A 96 8.20 -16.77 -10.75
CA SER A 96 8.46 -17.11 -12.15
C SER A 96 8.57 -15.87 -13.02
N ILE A 97 7.66 -14.90 -12.82
CA ILE A 97 7.73 -13.60 -13.49
C ILE A 97 9.04 -12.89 -13.16
N GLN A 98 9.45 -12.87 -11.89
CA GLN A 98 10.71 -12.24 -11.52
C GLN A 98 11.92 -12.91 -12.19
N GLU A 99 11.97 -14.24 -12.25
CA GLU A 99 13.04 -14.96 -12.94
C GLU A 99 13.06 -14.67 -14.44
N ILE A 100 11.89 -14.63 -15.08
CA ILE A 100 11.76 -14.25 -16.48
C ILE A 100 12.27 -12.81 -16.69
N LEU A 101 11.85 -11.86 -15.86
CA LEU A 101 12.27 -10.46 -15.98
C LEU A 101 13.78 -10.28 -15.73
N ARG A 102 14.37 -11.00 -14.77
CA ARG A 102 15.82 -11.01 -14.55
C ARG A 102 16.58 -11.52 -15.76
N ALA A 103 16.08 -12.57 -16.41
CA ALA A 103 16.71 -13.18 -17.56
C ALA A 103 16.43 -12.43 -18.88
N ASP A 104 15.33 -11.70 -19.00
CA ASP A 104 14.96 -11.02 -20.25
C ASP A 104 15.74 -9.71 -20.41
N GLU A 105 16.91 -9.79 -21.02
CA GLU A 105 17.78 -8.65 -21.35
C GLU A 105 17.16 -7.70 -22.40
N THR A 106 16.05 -8.09 -23.05
CA THR A 106 15.37 -7.25 -24.05
C THR A 106 14.38 -6.25 -23.44
N ILE A 107 14.33 -6.17 -22.12
CA ILE A 107 13.54 -5.20 -21.37
C ILE A 107 14.54 -4.37 -20.56
N ASP A 108 14.57 -3.06 -20.78
CA ASP A 108 15.39 -2.15 -19.99
C ASP A 108 14.94 -2.15 -18.52
N ASP A 109 15.88 -1.99 -17.59
CA ASP A 109 15.60 -1.98 -16.15
C ASP A 109 14.57 -0.92 -15.73
N GLU A 110 14.60 0.24 -16.39
CA GLU A 110 13.68 1.36 -16.13
C GLU A 110 12.39 1.27 -16.97
N ALA A 111 12.28 0.28 -17.85
CA ALA A 111 11.07 0.10 -18.64
C ALA A 111 9.89 -0.28 -17.74
N ILE A 112 8.78 0.44 -17.91
CA ILE A 112 7.51 0.15 -17.25
C ILE A 112 6.90 -1.12 -17.84
N VAL A 113 6.71 -2.14 -17.01
CA VAL A 113 6.13 -3.43 -17.39
C VAL A 113 4.62 -3.40 -17.16
N GLY A 114 3.90 -2.74 -18.06
CA GLY A 114 2.43 -2.73 -18.13
C GLY A 114 1.83 -1.37 -17.78
N TYR A 115 1.35 -1.23 -16.54
CA TYR A 115 0.77 0.00 -16.01
C TYR A 115 1.85 0.83 -15.29
N GLY A 116 1.61 2.13 -15.06
CA GLY A 116 2.60 3.19 -14.77
C GLY A 116 3.63 3.00 -13.62
N LYS A 117 4.01 4.11 -12.97
CA LYS A 117 5.11 4.15 -11.98
C LYS A 117 4.96 3.07 -10.90
N GLY A 118 6.05 2.38 -10.56
CA GLY A 118 6.09 1.27 -9.60
C GLY A 118 6.06 -0.15 -10.21
N TYR A 119 5.84 -0.24 -11.52
CA TYR A 119 5.94 -1.49 -12.31
C TYR A 119 7.15 -1.50 -13.24
N GLU A 120 8.17 -0.66 -12.99
CA GLU A 120 9.44 -0.75 -13.71
C GLU A 120 10.07 -2.14 -13.51
N LYS A 121 10.74 -2.68 -14.53
CA LYS A 121 11.37 -4.01 -14.46
C LYS A 121 12.23 -4.16 -13.21
N ARG A 122 13.09 -3.17 -12.92
CA ARG A 122 13.94 -3.14 -11.72
C ARG A 122 13.13 -3.18 -10.43
N SER A 123 12.04 -2.43 -10.34
CA SER A 123 11.11 -2.43 -9.20
C SER A 123 10.50 -3.82 -8.97
N LEU A 124 10.01 -4.45 -10.05
CA LEU A 124 9.41 -5.80 -10.00
C LEU A 124 10.42 -6.89 -9.62
N ILE A 125 11.67 -6.77 -10.07
CA ILE A 125 12.75 -7.72 -9.76
C ILE A 125 13.20 -7.62 -8.30
N ASN A 126 13.23 -6.42 -7.74
CA ASN A 126 13.81 -6.16 -6.43
C ASN A 126 12.82 -6.26 -5.29
N LYS A 127 11.53 -5.94 -5.51
CA LYS A 127 10.52 -6.07 -4.45
C LYS A 127 10.19 -7.53 -4.13
N ASN A 128 9.60 -7.76 -2.97
CA ASN A 128 9.16 -9.06 -2.47
C ASN A 128 7.66 -9.11 -2.12
N THR A 129 6.96 -7.98 -2.13
CA THR A 129 5.52 -7.91 -1.92
C THR A 129 4.79 -7.49 -3.18
N PHE A 130 3.68 -8.19 -3.44
CA PHE A 130 2.91 -8.05 -4.66
C PHE A 130 1.42 -8.14 -4.37
N CYS A 131 0.65 -7.23 -4.96
CA CYS A 131 -0.74 -7.51 -5.27
C CYS A 131 -0.74 -8.49 -6.45
N PHE A 132 -1.16 -9.74 -6.22
CA PHE A 132 -1.08 -10.81 -7.20
C PHE A 132 -1.79 -10.43 -8.51
N SER A 133 -3.05 -10.00 -8.41
CA SER A 133 -3.91 -9.64 -9.53
C SER A 133 -3.38 -8.43 -10.30
N GLU A 134 -2.95 -7.36 -9.63
CA GLU A 134 -2.37 -6.19 -10.33
C GLU A 134 -1.06 -6.53 -11.02
N THR A 135 -0.19 -7.31 -10.36
CA THR A 135 1.10 -7.70 -10.94
C THR A 135 0.91 -8.59 -12.16
N MET A 136 0.06 -9.61 -12.04
CA MET A 136 -0.26 -10.51 -13.16
C MET A 136 -0.87 -9.74 -14.33
N VAL A 137 -1.80 -8.81 -14.07
CA VAL A 137 -2.41 -7.97 -15.10
C VAL A 137 -1.38 -7.06 -15.77
N SER A 138 -0.52 -6.40 -14.99
CA SER A 138 0.49 -5.50 -15.55
C SER A 138 1.46 -6.26 -16.47
N VAL A 139 1.95 -7.40 -16.01
CA VAL A 139 2.88 -8.24 -16.78
C VAL A 139 2.21 -8.86 -18.00
N LEU A 140 0.97 -9.34 -17.87
CA LEU A 140 0.20 -9.88 -18.99
C LEU A 140 -0.08 -8.81 -20.05
N THR A 141 -0.50 -7.62 -19.63
CA THR A 141 -0.72 -6.47 -20.54
C THR A 141 0.56 -6.14 -21.30
N TYR A 142 1.71 -6.02 -20.61
CA TYR A 142 2.99 -5.76 -21.26
C TYR A 142 3.37 -6.86 -22.25
N ALA A 143 3.18 -8.12 -21.86
CA ALA A 143 3.47 -9.28 -22.69
C ALA A 143 2.63 -9.34 -23.97
N ILE A 144 1.40 -8.80 -23.93
CA ILE A 144 0.49 -8.68 -25.08
C ILE A 144 0.92 -7.52 -25.98
N VAL A 145 1.12 -6.33 -25.39
CA VAL A 145 1.27 -5.06 -26.12
C VAL A 145 2.69 -4.89 -26.67
N ASN A 146 3.71 -5.23 -25.90
CA ASN A 146 5.10 -4.85 -26.16
C ASN A 146 5.99 -5.99 -26.64
N LYS A 147 5.50 -7.24 -26.61
CA LYS A 147 6.29 -8.42 -26.94
C LYS A 147 5.62 -9.25 -28.02
N ARG A 148 6.44 -9.86 -28.88
CA ARG A 148 6.01 -10.82 -29.89
C ARG A 148 6.35 -12.22 -29.41
N SER A 149 5.35 -13.10 -29.40
CA SER A 149 5.54 -14.50 -29.02
C SER A 149 6.41 -15.24 -30.02
N THR A 150 6.33 -14.86 -31.29
CA THR A 150 7.16 -15.37 -32.39
C THR A 150 8.66 -15.15 -32.16
N ASP A 151 9.05 -14.04 -31.51
CA ASP A 151 10.45 -13.77 -31.14
C ASP A 151 10.92 -14.57 -29.91
N CYS A 152 10.01 -15.25 -29.20
CA CYS A 152 10.26 -15.85 -27.89
C CYS A 152 10.14 -17.38 -27.89
N GLN A 153 10.08 -18.03 -29.05
CA GLN A 153 9.79 -19.47 -29.17
C GLN A 153 10.72 -20.37 -28.33
N ASP A 154 12.02 -20.06 -28.25
CA ASP A 154 12.94 -20.85 -27.44
C ASP A 154 12.70 -20.67 -25.93
N ALA A 155 12.35 -19.47 -25.49
CA ALA A 155 11.93 -19.23 -24.11
C ALA A 155 10.61 -19.95 -23.79
N VAL A 156 9.66 -19.95 -24.73
CA VAL A 156 8.38 -20.68 -24.61
C VAL A 156 8.63 -22.18 -24.47
N LYS A 157 9.57 -22.75 -25.23
CA LYS A 157 9.95 -24.17 -25.11
C LYS A 157 10.54 -24.52 -23.76
N LEU A 158 11.35 -23.64 -23.16
CA LEU A 158 11.93 -23.87 -21.82
C LEU A 158 10.85 -24.04 -20.76
N ILE A 159 9.81 -23.19 -20.78
CA ILE A 159 8.71 -23.25 -19.82
C ILE A 159 7.73 -24.38 -20.17
N SER A 160 7.34 -24.52 -21.44
CA SER A 160 6.30 -25.48 -21.84
C SER A 160 6.75 -26.94 -21.72
N LYS A 161 8.04 -27.24 -21.95
CA LYS A 161 8.60 -28.60 -21.77
C LYS A 161 8.87 -28.93 -20.30
N ASN A 162 9.19 -27.93 -19.48
CA ASN A 162 9.37 -28.13 -18.04
C ASN A 162 8.03 -28.06 -17.30
N LYS A 163 7.37 -29.21 -17.13
CA LYS A 163 6.09 -29.31 -16.40
C LYS A 163 6.21 -29.00 -14.90
N ASN A 164 7.42 -28.98 -14.34
CA ASN A 164 7.70 -28.71 -12.94
C ASN A 164 8.27 -27.31 -12.70
N PHE A 165 8.32 -26.46 -13.73
CA PHE A 165 8.93 -25.14 -13.66
C PHE A 165 8.43 -24.33 -12.45
N LEU A 166 7.11 -24.26 -12.22
CA LEU A 166 6.57 -23.54 -11.05
C LEU A 166 7.02 -24.15 -9.71
N ASN A 167 7.15 -25.47 -9.61
CA ASN A 167 7.57 -26.15 -8.38
C ASN A 167 9.06 -25.93 -8.09
N GLU A 168 9.89 -25.92 -9.13
CA GLU A 168 11.33 -25.61 -9.02
C GLU A 168 11.52 -24.18 -8.50
N VAL A 169 10.79 -23.23 -9.09
CA VAL A 169 10.82 -21.82 -8.70
C VAL A 169 10.25 -21.60 -7.29
N LYS A 170 9.21 -22.34 -6.89
CA LYS A 170 8.60 -22.25 -5.56
C LYS A 170 9.65 -22.42 -4.44
N ASN A 171 10.64 -23.28 -4.67
CA ASN A 171 11.66 -23.68 -3.70
C ASN A 171 12.95 -22.83 -3.74
N ASN A 172 13.02 -21.74 -4.50
CA ASN A 172 14.25 -20.96 -4.68
C ASN A 172 14.69 -20.10 -3.47
N GLY A 173 14.14 -20.34 -2.28
CA GLY A 173 14.50 -19.68 -1.01
C GLY A 173 14.07 -18.20 -0.88
N ARG A 174 13.68 -17.54 -1.96
CA ARG A 174 13.17 -16.16 -1.92
C ARG A 174 11.73 -16.18 -1.41
N LYS A 175 11.43 -15.43 -0.36
CA LYS A 175 10.05 -15.27 0.15
C LYS A 175 9.32 -14.19 -0.64
N ILE A 176 8.10 -14.49 -1.07
CA ILE A 176 7.20 -13.54 -1.73
C ILE A 176 5.94 -13.41 -0.88
N TYR A 177 5.53 -12.17 -0.63
CA TYR A 177 4.31 -11.86 0.10
C TYR A 177 3.23 -11.44 -0.89
N LEU A 178 2.11 -12.14 -0.87
CA LEU A 178 0.94 -11.78 -1.65
C LEU A 178 -0.04 -11.04 -0.76
N GLU A 179 -0.20 -9.76 -1.04
CA GLU A 179 -1.15 -8.90 -0.35
C GLU A 179 -2.13 -8.34 -1.36
N GLU A 180 -3.28 -8.98 -1.45
CA GLU A 180 -4.42 -8.36 -2.10
C GLU A 180 -5.03 -7.39 -1.10
N LYS A 181 -4.96 -6.09 -1.41
CA LYS A 181 -5.92 -5.15 -0.81
C LYS A 181 -7.29 -5.73 -1.14
N ALA A 182 -8.04 -6.17 -0.13
CA ALA A 182 -9.44 -6.48 -0.33
C ALA A 182 -10.04 -5.24 -1.01
N LEU A 183 -10.78 -5.42 -2.11
CA LEU A 183 -11.55 -4.31 -2.66
C LEU A 183 -12.22 -3.61 -1.47
N LEU A 184 -12.06 -2.29 -1.36
CA LEU A 184 -12.65 -1.45 -0.30
C LEU A 184 -14.16 -1.72 -0.07
N LEU A 185 -14.80 -2.45 -0.98
CA LEU A 185 -16.13 -3.02 -0.94
C LEU A 185 -16.44 -3.94 0.27
N GLY A 186 -15.45 -4.35 1.07
CA GLY A 186 -15.66 -5.20 2.26
C GLY A 186 -15.54 -4.51 3.61
N LEU A 187 -15.07 -3.27 3.67
CA LEU A 187 -14.92 -2.53 4.93
C LEU A 187 -16.27 -1.92 5.37
N PRO A 188 -16.57 -1.92 6.68
CA PRO A 188 -17.84 -1.39 7.21
C PRO A 188 -17.95 0.12 7.02
N ILE A 189 -16.81 0.81 6.95
CA ILE A 189 -16.71 2.25 6.85
C ILE A 189 -15.74 2.62 5.73
N LYS A 190 -15.97 3.79 5.10
CA LYS A 190 -15.10 4.33 4.05
C LYS A 190 -14.06 5.28 4.63
N ALA A 191 -12.96 5.48 3.90
CA ALA A 191 -11.97 6.52 4.19
C ALA A 191 -12.68 7.89 4.36
N THR A 192 -12.30 8.63 5.40
CA THR A 192 -12.70 10.03 5.61
C THR A 192 -11.87 11.00 4.77
N LEU A 193 -10.74 10.54 4.25
CA LEU A 193 -9.79 11.29 3.44
C LEU A 193 -9.53 10.54 2.13
N HIS A 194 -9.91 11.15 1.01
CA HIS A 194 -9.63 10.66 -0.33
C HIS A 194 -9.35 11.87 -1.25
N ASP A 195 -8.10 12.26 -1.34
CA ASP A 195 -7.66 13.47 -2.02
C ASP A 195 -6.61 13.06 -3.07
N PRO A 196 -6.89 13.26 -4.37
CA PRO A 196 -5.97 12.90 -5.43
C PRO A 196 -4.66 13.70 -5.41
N ASP A 197 -4.57 14.77 -4.63
CA ASP A 197 -3.40 15.65 -4.55
C ASP A 197 -2.34 15.18 -3.54
N PHE A 198 -2.51 14.00 -2.92
CA PHE A 198 -1.52 13.41 -2.01
C PHE A 198 -0.12 13.35 -2.65
N ASP A 199 -0.03 12.92 -3.92
CA ASP A 199 1.25 12.79 -4.62
C ASP A 199 1.93 14.15 -4.93
N LYS A 200 1.20 15.27 -4.81
CA LYS A 200 1.77 16.63 -4.88
C LYS A 200 2.43 17.04 -3.56
N ALA A 201 1.96 16.50 -2.45
CA ALA A 201 2.49 16.75 -1.10
C ALA A 201 3.64 15.79 -0.76
N PHE A 202 3.46 14.49 -1.03
CA PHE A 202 4.40 13.43 -0.65
C PHE A 202 4.79 12.58 -1.85
N ILE A 203 6.11 12.45 -2.05
CA ILE A 203 6.70 11.67 -3.13
C ILE A 203 7.24 10.37 -2.55
N LYS A 204 6.62 9.24 -2.88
CA LYS A 204 7.12 7.90 -2.52
C LYS A 204 8.50 7.67 -3.15
N ARG A 205 9.49 7.34 -2.32
CA ARG A 205 10.88 7.03 -2.73
C ARG A 205 11.18 5.55 -2.70
N HIS A 206 10.64 4.86 -1.70
CA HIS A 206 10.97 3.46 -1.48
C HIS A 206 9.83 2.75 -0.73
N GLU A 207 9.73 1.44 -0.94
CA GLU A 207 8.90 0.54 -0.14
C GLU A 207 9.52 -0.86 -0.15
N GLU A 208 9.54 -1.48 1.01
CA GLU A 208 9.98 -2.85 1.23
C GLU A 208 9.06 -3.51 2.26
N VAL A 209 8.87 -4.83 2.18
CA VAL A 209 8.30 -5.61 3.28
C VAL A 209 9.38 -6.51 3.84
N LEU A 210 9.54 -6.48 5.14
CA LEU A 210 10.58 -7.18 5.84
C LEU A 210 10.18 -8.63 6.06
N ASP A 211 11.16 -9.53 5.95
CA ASP A 211 10.99 -10.92 6.33
C ASP A 211 10.99 -11.07 7.86
N THR A 212 9.83 -10.78 8.44
CA THR A 212 9.44 -11.06 9.82
C THR A 212 8.37 -12.18 9.82
N THR A 213 8.06 -12.74 11.00
CA THR A 213 7.03 -13.79 11.14
C THR A 213 5.71 -13.34 10.51
N ASN A 214 5.25 -12.14 10.89
CA ASN A 214 4.16 -11.43 10.24
C ASN A 214 4.66 -10.23 9.41
N PRO A 215 4.04 -9.90 8.26
CA PRO A 215 4.48 -8.82 7.38
C PRO A 215 4.75 -7.48 8.08
N THR A 216 5.99 -6.97 7.97
CA THR A 216 6.34 -5.60 8.35
C THR A 216 6.63 -4.78 7.10
N ARG A 217 5.77 -3.83 6.75
CA ARG A 217 5.98 -2.92 5.63
C ARG A 217 6.73 -1.68 6.09
N VAL A 218 7.71 -1.26 5.30
CA VAL A 218 8.46 -0.01 5.47
C VAL A 218 8.35 0.80 4.19
N SER A 219 7.85 2.02 4.29
CA SER A 219 7.76 2.95 3.16
C SER A 219 8.44 4.27 3.49
N VAL A 220 9.11 4.85 2.50
CA VAL A 220 9.79 6.13 2.63
C VAL A 220 9.24 7.14 1.63
N PHE A 221 8.94 8.33 2.15
CA PHE A 221 8.38 9.44 1.39
C PHE A 221 9.21 10.70 1.64
N THR A 222 9.22 11.61 0.66
CA THR A 222 9.82 12.94 0.81
C THR A 222 8.82 13.99 0.36
N VAL A 223 8.89 15.19 0.91
CA VAL A 223 8.19 16.35 0.31
C VAL A 223 8.96 16.90 -0.90
N GLY A 224 8.37 17.87 -1.59
CA GLY A 224 9.04 18.61 -2.65
C GLY A 224 10.33 19.27 -2.15
N MET A 225 11.30 19.47 -3.06
CA MET A 225 12.58 20.07 -2.72
C MET A 225 12.82 21.34 -3.53
N GLY A 226 13.47 22.32 -2.92
CA GLY A 226 13.87 23.56 -3.58
C GLY A 226 15.05 24.21 -2.86
N ASN A 227 16.04 24.69 -3.61
CA ASN A 227 17.27 25.29 -3.06
C ASN A 227 17.93 24.42 -1.98
N LYS A 228 18.04 23.11 -2.26
CA LYS A 228 18.61 22.08 -1.37
C LYS A 228 17.93 21.92 -0.01
N GLN A 229 16.64 22.20 0.06
CA GLN A 229 15.85 22.02 1.28
C GLN A 229 14.54 21.29 0.96
N PHE A 230 14.06 20.51 1.93
CA PHE A 230 12.69 20.02 1.93
C PHE A 230 11.73 21.20 2.08
N LYS A 231 10.66 21.22 1.28
CA LYS A 231 9.63 22.26 1.26
C LYS A 231 8.30 21.64 1.65
N PHE A 232 7.88 21.92 2.88
CA PHE A 232 6.63 21.39 3.45
C PHE A 232 5.37 22.15 3.04
N LYS A 233 5.47 23.24 2.27
CA LYS A 233 4.33 24.07 1.84
C LYS A 233 3.15 23.23 1.29
N ASN A 234 3.40 22.36 0.32
CA ASN A 234 2.34 21.52 -0.26
C ASN A 234 1.74 20.54 0.77
N ALA A 235 2.55 20.05 1.71
CA ALA A 235 2.07 19.19 2.79
C ALA A 235 1.21 19.98 3.79
N THR A 236 1.59 21.23 4.09
CA THR A 236 0.81 22.16 4.91
C THR A 236 -0.54 22.46 4.24
N GLU A 237 -0.55 22.80 2.95
CA GLU A 237 -1.78 23.03 2.17
C GLU A 237 -2.67 21.78 2.17
N PHE A 238 -2.09 20.60 1.92
CA PHE A 238 -2.83 19.34 1.96
C PHE A 238 -3.45 19.06 3.33
N ILE A 239 -2.76 19.38 4.43
CA ILE A 239 -3.35 19.29 5.78
C ILE A 239 -4.54 20.24 5.92
N MET A 240 -4.40 21.51 5.48
CA MET A 240 -5.47 22.51 5.60
C MET A 240 -6.73 22.10 4.82
N ASP A 241 -6.54 21.62 3.59
CA ASP A 241 -7.64 21.16 2.72
C ASP A 241 -8.40 19.96 3.33
N ASN A 242 -7.70 19.14 4.11
CA ASN A 242 -8.23 17.90 4.69
C ASN A 242 -8.40 17.97 6.22
N LEU A 243 -8.30 19.16 6.81
CA LEU A 243 -8.25 19.35 8.27
C LEU A 243 -9.51 18.84 8.96
N SER A 244 -10.67 19.11 8.37
CA SER A 244 -11.96 18.69 8.92
C SER A 244 -12.04 17.17 9.07
N SER A 245 -11.51 16.41 8.10
CA SER A 245 -11.55 14.94 8.12
C SER A 245 -10.70 14.35 9.24
N TYR A 246 -9.59 14.99 9.59
CA TYR A 246 -8.78 14.59 10.75
C TYR A 246 -9.48 14.93 12.08
N VAL A 247 -9.95 16.16 12.23
CA VAL A 247 -10.37 16.75 13.52
C VAL A 247 -11.78 16.33 13.95
N MET A 248 -12.68 16.12 12.99
CA MET A 248 -14.09 15.86 13.22
C MET A 248 -14.41 14.38 13.22
N SER A 249 -15.44 14.02 13.97
CA SER A 249 -15.98 12.67 13.97
C SER A 249 -16.75 12.36 12.70
N ARG A 250 -16.87 11.06 12.40
CA ARG A 250 -17.61 10.57 11.25
C ARG A 250 -19.05 11.05 11.27
N GLU A 251 -19.68 11.03 12.43
CA GLU A 251 -21.05 11.55 12.59
C GLU A 251 -21.14 13.02 12.16
N VAL A 252 -20.18 13.86 12.56
CA VAL A 252 -20.16 15.28 12.17
C VAL A 252 -19.91 15.46 10.67
N LEU A 253 -18.99 14.68 10.08
CA LEU A 253 -18.66 14.74 8.66
C LEU A 253 -19.83 14.27 7.77
N ASN A 254 -20.55 13.25 8.22
CA ASN A 254 -21.67 12.65 7.51
C ASN A 254 -22.99 13.41 7.73
N HIS A 255 -23.05 14.33 8.70
CA HIS A 255 -24.28 15.06 9.00
C HIS A 255 -24.69 16.00 7.85
N PRO A 256 -25.91 15.85 7.28
CA PRO A 256 -26.33 16.59 6.09
C PRO A 256 -26.24 18.12 6.21
N GLU A 257 -26.51 18.66 7.41
CA GLU A 257 -26.42 20.11 7.63
C GLU A 257 -24.99 20.65 7.64
N LYS A 258 -24.01 19.85 8.09
CA LYS A 258 -22.60 20.25 8.11
C LYS A 258 -22.01 20.25 6.71
N GLN A 259 -22.46 19.33 5.85
CA GLN A 259 -22.09 19.30 4.44
C GLN A 259 -22.60 20.52 3.65
N LYS A 260 -23.67 21.17 4.10
CA LYS A 260 -24.18 22.42 3.47
C LYS A 260 -23.32 23.65 3.75
N ASN A 261 -22.43 23.61 4.75
CA ASN A 261 -21.57 24.74 5.09
C ASN A 261 -20.13 24.29 5.41
N PRO A 262 -19.36 23.89 4.37
CA PRO A 262 -18.01 23.37 4.53
C PRO A 262 -17.05 24.41 5.12
N ALA A 263 -17.24 25.71 4.83
CA ALA A 263 -16.42 26.78 5.40
C ALA A 263 -16.53 26.84 6.93
N ARG A 264 -17.76 26.77 7.47
CA ARG A 264 -17.98 26.74 8.92
C ARG A 264 -17.38 25.49 9.56
N LEU A 265 -17.52 24.33 8.90
CA LEU A 265 -16.92 23.08 9.37
C LEU A 265 -15.39 23.21 9.46
N GLY A 266 -14.75 23.80 8.44
CA GLY A 266 -13.32 24.08 8.43
C GLY A 266 -12.88 25.02 9.55
N ILE A 267 -13.63 26.11 9.80
CA ILE A 267 -13.34 27.04 10.91
C ILE A 267 -13.48 26.33 12.26
N ASP A 268 -14.51 25.52 12.45
CA ASP A 268 -14.71 24.75 13.68
C ASP A 268 -13.56 23.73 13.88
N ALA A 269 -13.09 23.09 12.79
CA ALA A 269 -11.97 22.16 12.82
C ALA A 269 -10.66 22.86 13.19
N LEU A 270 -10.39 24.00 12.57
CA LEU A 270 -9.22 24.83 12.88
C LEU A 270 -9.21 25.25 14.35
N ARG A 271 -10.33 25.76 14.88
CA ARG A 271 -10.43 26.13 16.30
C ARG A 271 -10.15 24.96 17.24
N LYS A 272 -10.69 23.78 16.93
CA LYS A 272 -10.47 22.57 17.74
C LYS A 272 -9.01 22.12 17.67
N LEU A 273 -8.39 22.13 16.49
CA LEU A 273 -6.96 21.85 16.34
C LEU A 273 -6.10 22.87 17.11
N THR A 274 -6.34 24.17 16.95
CA THR A 274 -5.56 25.22 17.64
C THR A 274 -5.62 25.04 19.15
N LYS A 275 -6.79 24.72 19.71
CA LYS A 275 -6.94 24.46 21.16
C LYS A 275 -6.08 23.28 21.60
N GLU A 276 -6.10 22.17 20.87
CA GLU A 276 -5.33 20.96 21.21
C GLU A 276 -3.82 21.16 20.98
N ALA A 277 -3.44 21.76 19.86
CA ALA A 277 -2.05 22.02 19.51
C ALA A 277 -1.36 22.95 20.52
N ASN A 278 -2.09 23.83 21.20
CA ASN A 278 -1.53 24.62 22.30
C ASN A 278 -1.13 23.78 23.52
N LEU A 279 -1.67 22.57 23.68
CA LEU A 279 -1.32 21.63 24.75
C LEU A 279 -0.24 20.64 24.33
N ARG A 280 -0.23 20.20 23.06
CA ARG A 280 0.62 19.09 22.56
C ARG A 280 1.24 19.41 21.19
N LYS A 281 1.88 20.57 21.09
CA LYS A 281 2.34 21.13 19.81
C LYS A 281 3.40 20.30 19.10
N ASP A 282 4.27 19.68 19.87
CA ASP A 282 5.39 18.87 19.38
C ASP A 282 4.95 17.48 18.90
N GLU A 283 3.71 17.06 19.20
CA GLU A 283 3.14 15.78 18.81
C GLU A 283 2.11 15.91 17.67
N ALA A 284 1.39 17.03 17.61
CA ALA A 284 0.25 17.24 16.70
C ALA A 284 0.54 16.94 15.22
N LEU A 285 1.72 17.33 14.71
CA LEU A 285 2.06 17.07 13.30
C LEU A 285 2.23 15.57 13.02
N GLY A 286 2.85 14.84 13.96
CA GLY A 286 3.03 13.40 13.84
C GLY A 286 1.68 12.68 13.76
N ASP A 287 0.74 13.05 14.63
CA ASP A 287 -0.60 12.48 14.68
C ASP A 287 -1.37 12.75 13.37
N ILE A 288 -1.29 13.98 12.85
CA ILE A 288 -1.92 14.37 11.57
C ILE A 288 -1.32 13.58 10.39
N PHE A 289 0.00 13.50 10.30
CA PHE A 289 0.64 12.76 9.21
C PHE A 289 0.36 11.26 9.30
N LEU A 290 0.38 10.67 10.49
CA LEU A 290 0.00 9.27 10.66
C LEU A 290 -1.40 8.98 10.11
N TYR A 291 -2.38 9.81 10.46
CA TYR A 291 -3.74 9.73 9.91
C TYR A 291 -3.75 9.80 8.37
N ILE A 292 -3.06 10.79 7.80
CA ILE A 292 -3.00 10.98 6.35
C ILE A 292 -2.43 9.74 5.65
N PHE A 293 -1.32 9.20 6.16
CA PHE A 293 -0.66 8.04 5.55
C PHE A 293 -1.50 6.76 5.68
N LEU A 294 -2.17 6.56 6.81
CA LEU A 294 -3.07 5.43 6.99
C LEU A 294 -4.26 5.46 6.01
N GLU A 295 -4.86 6.63 5.80
CA GLU A 295 -5.99 6.74 4.88
C GLU A 295 -5.56 6.75 3.40
N GLN A 296 -4.56 7.55 3.01
CA GLN A 296 -4.14 7.71 1.62
C GLN A 296 -3.27 6.56 1.10
N VAL A 297 -2.32 6.07 1.92
CA VAL A 297 -1.33 5.09 1.48
C VAL A 297 -1.80 3.67 1.82
N LEU A 298 -2.15 3.44 3.09
CA LEU A 298 -2.61 2.11 3.49
C LEU A 298 -4.01 1.82 2.94
N GLY A 299 -4.87 2.83 2.90
CA GLY A 299 -6.29 2.67 2.60
C GLY A 299 -7.06 2.12 3.79
N ALA A 300 -6.56 2.37 5.00
CA ALA A 300 -7.19 1.97 6.26
C ALA A 300 -8.05 3.12 6.78
N PRO A 301 -9.38 3.03 6.73
CA PRO A 301 -10.26 4.11 7.18
C PRO A 301 -10.11 4.38 8.69
N LYS A 302 -10.10 5.66 9.06
CA LYS A 302 -10.07 6.12 10.45
C LYS A 302 -11.29 5.61 11.21
N ILE A 303 -11.09 5.01 12.37
CA ILE A 303 -12.12 4.86 13.39
C ILE A 303 -12.16 6.15 14.20
N MET A 304 -11.01 6.53 14.78
CA MET A 304 -10.82 7.74 15.58
C MET A 304 -9.42 8.31 15.38
N SER A 305 -9.30 9.63 15.27
CA SER A 305 -8.00 10.32 15.33
C SER A 305 -7.58 10.55 16.78
N LYS A 306 -6.31 10.91 17.03
CA LYS A 306 -5.85 11.31 18.37
C LYS A 306 -6.72 12.38 19.01
N LEU A 307 -7.22 13.32 18.21
CA LEU A 307 -8.06 14.42 18.66
C LEU A 307 -9.45 13.96 19.14
N GLU A 308 -9.99 12.90 18.53
CA GLU A 308 -11.24 12.27 18.96
C GLU A 308 -11.02 11.39 20.20
N LEU A 309 -9.92 10.64 20.23
CA LEU A 309 -9.52 9.82 21.38
C LEU A 309 -9.35 10.66 22.65
N ASN A 310 -8.79 11.86 22.54
CA ASN A 310 -8.66 12.78 23.68
C ASN A 310 -10.00 13.42 24.11
N SER A 311 -11.07 13.22 23.33
CA SER A 311 -12.40 13.76 23.62
C SER A 311 -13.35 12.74 24.25
N VAL A 312 -12.91 11.48 24.43
CA VAL A 312 -13.69 10.42 25.08
C VAL A 312 -13.11 10.07 26.45
N PRO A 313 -13.92 9.52 27.39
CA PRO A 313 -13.42 9.06 28.67
C PRO A 313 -12.39 7.93 28.51
N GLY A 314 -11.35 7.94 29.36
CA GLY A 314 -10.21 7.02 29.29
C GLY A 314 -8.96 7.71 28.76
N GLU A 315 -7.79 7.16 29.08
CA GLU A 315 -6.52 7.63 28.52
C GLU A 315 -6.08 6.66 27.43
N SER A 316 -6.17 7.10 26.17
CA SER A 316 -5.67 6.32 25.03
C SER A 316 -4.19 6.60 24.78
N HIS A 317 -3.40 5.54 24.61
CA HIS A 317 -1.98 5.57 24.32
C HIS A 317 -1.67 5.54 22.82
N THR A 318 -2.64 5.20 21.97
CA THR A 318 -2.51 5.28 20.51
C THR A 318 -2.69 6.73 20.00
N ASP A 319 -2.06 7.02 18.86
CA ASP A 319 -2.21 8.28 18.12
C ASP A 319 -3.32 8.22 17.05
N GLY A 320 -4.00 7.08 16.95
CA GLY A 320 -5.16 6.88 16.08
C GLY A 320 -5.58 5.41 16.02
N MET A 321 -6.85 5.17 15.69
CA MET A 321 -7.39 3.82 15.47
C MET A 321 -7.97 3.73 14.07
N HIS A 322 -7.61 2.70 13.32
CA HIS A 322 -8.06 2.49 11.94
C HIS A 322 -8.51 1.05 11.71
N LEU A 323 -9.36 0.82 10.71
CA LEU A 323 -9.75 -0.52 10.28
C LEU A 323 -9.06 -0.90 8.98
N MET A 324 -8.70 -2.17 8.87
CA MET A 324 -8.22 -2.73 7.62
C MET A 324 -8.75 -4.15 7.42
N GLN A 325 -8.93 -4.50 6.15
CA GLN A 325 -9.22 -5.87 5.76
C GLN A 325 -8.27 -6.28 4.65
N LEU A 326 -7.57 -7.37 4.89
CA LEU A 326 -6.65 -7.99 3.96
C LEU A 326 -7.23 -9.30 3.44
N LYS A 327 -6.73 -9.76 2.31
CA LYS A 327 -6.88 -11.17 1.92
C LYS A 327 -5.51 -11.84 2.00
N LYS A 328 -5.31 -12.71 2.99
CA LYS A 328 -4.15 -13.60 3.10
C LYS A 328 -4.62 -15.01 2.74
N GLU A 329 -3.91 -15.70 1.85
CA GLU A 329 -4.23 -17.08 1.43
C GLU A 329 -5.69 -17.28 0.94
N GLY A 330 -6.32 -16.24 0.41
CA GLY A 330 -7.71 -16.28 -0.07
C GLY A 330 -8.78 -16.08 1.01
N LEU A 331 -8.41 -16.01 2.30
CA LEU A 331 -9.31 -15.74 3.41
C LEU A 331 -9.31 -14.25 3.79
N PRO A 332 -10.43 -13.68 4.25
CA PRO A 332 -10.48 -12.32 4.77
C PRO A 332 -9.85 -12.25 6.18
N PHE A 333 -8.86 -11.38 6.34
CA PHE A 333 -8.25 -11.05 7.64
C PHE A 333 -8.63 -9.63 8.02
N LYS A 334 -9.21 -9.45 9.20
CA LYS A 334 -9.66 -8.17 9.72
C LYS A 334 -8.64 -7.64 10.73
N GLN A 335 -8.33 -6.35 10.66
CA GLN A 335 -7.36 -5.73 11.55
C GLN A 335 -7.89 -4.45 12.17
N ILE A 336 -7.57 -4.28 13.46
CA ILE A 336 -7.58 -2.97 14.12
C ILE A 336 -6.14 -2.48 14.12
N ILE A 337 -5.91 -1.32 13.51
CA ILE A 337 -4.59 -0.71 13.43
C ILE A 337 -4.49 0.38 14.49
N PHE A 338 -3.51 0.23 15.38
CA PHE A 338 -3.14 1.25 16.36
C PHE A 338 -1.95 2.06 15.84
N GLY A 339 -2.04 3.37 16.00
CA GLY A 339 -1.08 4.34 15.51
C GLY A 339 -0.03 4.77 16.54
N ALA A 340 1.22 4.93 16.11
CA ALA A 340 2.27 5.58 16.87
C ALA A 340 3.08 6.54 15.97
N ALA A 341 3.20 7.79 16.36
CA ALA A 341 3.95 8.81 15.64
C ALA A 341 5.09 9.39 16.48
N LYS A 342 6.23 9.66 15.83
CA LYS A 342 7.27 10.50 16.39
C LYS A 342 8.00 11.28 15.29
N ILE A 343 8.21 12.56 15.53
CA ILE A 343 9.08 13.41 14.71
C ILE A 343 10.17 13.95 15.63
N VAL A 344 11.44 13.59 15.42
CA VAL A 344 12.60 14.03 16.23
C VAL A 344 13.88 13.92 15.42
N ASN A 345 14.90 14.74 15.70
CA ASN A 345 16.09 14.84 14.84
C ASN A 345 16.80 13.50 14.57
N SER A 346 16.92 12.65 15.59
CA SER A 346 17.59 11.34 15.50
C SER A 346 16.61 10.26 14.99
N LEU A 347 16.98 9.60 13.89
CA LEU A 347 16.22 8.47 13.33
C LEU A 347 16.06 7.32 14.35
N ASN A 348 17.11 6.99 15.09
CA ASN A 348 17.07 5.92 16.10
C ASN A 348 16.16 6.29 17.28
N ASP A 349 16.20 7.55 17.72
CA ASP A 349 15.34 8.01 18.83
C ASP A 349 13.87 8.04 18.40
N ALA A 350 13.61 8.39 17.14
CA ALA A 350 12.27 8.34 16.57
C ALA A 350 11.75 6.89 16.52
N ILE A 351 12.56 5.94 16.03
CA ILE A 351 12.22 4.51 16.00
C ILE A 351 11.98 3.97 17.42
N ASN A 352 12.87 4.27 18.37
CA ASN A 352 12.70 3.84 19.76
C ASN A 352 11.42 4.39 20.37
N SER A 353 11.13 5.68 20.16
CA SER A 353 9.93 6.33 20.70
C SER A 353 8.64 5.68 20.19
N VAL A 354 8.56 5.34 18.90
CA VAL A 354 7.35 4.67 18.38
C VAL A 354 7.21 3.25 18.92
N PHE A 355 8.31 2.50 19.08
CA PHE A 355 8.26 1.18 19.72
C PHE A 355 7.87 1.26 21.19
N ASP A 356 8.38 2.24 21.94
CA ASP A 356 8.01 2.43 23.33
C ASP A 356 6.52 2.75 23.47
N LYS A 357 5.94 3.49 22.50
CA LYS A 357 4.50 3.73 22.42
C LYS A 357 3.72 2.47 22.06
N VAL A 358 4.18 1.69 21.07
CA VAL A 358 3.57 0.40 20.70
C VAL A 358 3.52 -0.57 21.88
N VAL A 359 4.60 -0.67 22.66
CA VAL A 359 4.64 -1.53 23.85
C VAL A 359 3.62 -1.06 24.91
N ARG A 360 3.44 0.25 25.08
CA ARG A 360 2.40 0.77 26.00
C ARG A 360 1.00 0.42 25.51
N ILE A 361 0.73 0.63 24.22
CA ILE A 361 -0.54 0.26 23.60
C ILE A 361 -0.83 -1.22 23.81
N GLU A 362 0.15 -2.10 23.58
CA GLU A 362 -0.08 -3.53 23.71
C GLU A 362 -0.26 -3.98 25.16
N ASN A 363 0.52 -3.42 26.09
CA ASN A 363 0.35 -3.71 27.52
C ASN A 363 -1.01 -3.23 28.07
N GLN A 364 -1.70 -2.33 27.36
CA GLN A 364 -2.99 -1.75 27.73
C GLN A 364 -4.04 -1.97 26.63
N SER A 365 -3.91 -3.05 25.86
CA SER A 365 -4.79 -3.32 24.71
C SER A 365 -6.25 -3.41 25.09
N ASP A 366 -6.55 -3.93 26.28
CA ASP A 366 -7.92 -4.05 26.79
C ASP A 366 -8.56 -2.66 27.03
N ASP A 367 -7.78 -1.69 27.51
CA ASP A 367 -8.24 -0.31 27.72
C ASP A 367 -8.54 0.36 26.36
N GLU A 368 -7.69 0.14 25.37
CA GLU A 368 -7.91 0.66 24.01
C GLU A 368 -9.16 0.06 23.35
N LEU A 369 -9.41 -1.23 23.56
CA LEU A 369 -10.63 -1.89 23.08
C LEU A 369 -11.88 -1.42 23.84
N GLN A 370 -11.78 -1.11 25.13
CA GLN A 370 -12.88 -0.50 25.89
C GLN A 370 -13.20 0.91 25.41
N ILE A 371 -12.18 1.73 25.13
CA ILE A 371 -12.35 3.07 24.54
C ILE A 371 -13.04 2.96 23.17
N LEU A 372 -12.68 1.96 22.37
CA LEU A 372 -13.33 1.68 21.09
C LEU A 372 -14.80 1.30 21.28
N ASP A 373 -15.11 0.34 22.17
CA ASP A 373 -16.51 -0.08 22.41
C ASP A 373 -17.37 1.06 22.95
N TYR A 374 -16.85 1.86 23.89
CA TYR A 374 -17.51 3.07 24.37
C TYR A 374 -17.80 4.04 23.23
N SER A 375 -16.79 4.30 22.40
CA SER A 375 -16.89 5.24 21.29
C SER A 375 -17.92 4.80 20.26
N ILE A 376 -18.01 3.51 19.96
CA ILE A 376 -19.03 2.94 19.07
C ILE A 376 -20.45 3.13 19.65
N GLY A 377 -20.61 3.08 20.98
CA GLY A 377 -21.86 3.37 21.67
C GLY A 377 -22.17 4.87 21.84
N SER A 378 -21.28 5.76 21.39
CA SER A 378 -21.38 7.22 21.57
C SER A 378 -21.87 7.95 20.31
N ARG A 379 -21.95 9.28 20.35
CA ARG A 379 -22.33 10.14 19.20
C ARG A 379 -21.18 10.42 18.21
N LEU A 380 -20.13 9.59 18.20
CA LEU A 380 -19.01 9.74 17.27
C LEU A 380 -19.28 9.08 15.91
N PHE A 381 -20.20 8.12 15.87
CA PHE A 381 -20.61 7.37 14.69
C PHE A 381 -22.12 7.48 14.48
N SER A 382 -22.55 7.30 13.23
CA SER A 382 -23.96 7.08 12.94
C SER A 382 -24.38 5.69 13.44
N GLN A 383 -25.68 5.46 13.61
CA GLN A 383 -26.15 4.13 14.01
C GLN A 383 -25.70 3.03 13.02
N GLU A 384 -25.74 3.34 11.72
CA GLU A 384 -25.30 2.42 10.65
C GLU A 384 -23.79 2.12 10.75
N ASP A 385 -22.95 3.15 10.93
CA ASP A 385 -21.51 2.98 11.11
C ASP A 385 -21.20 2.18 12.38
N SER A 386 -21.90 2.45 13.49
CA SER A 386 -21.74 1.73 14.76
C SER A 386 -22.07 0.25 14.63
N GLU A 387 -23.20 -0.09 14.02
CA GLU A 387 -23.61 -1.47 13.79
C GLU A 387 -22.62 -2.20 12.87
N ALA A 388 -22.19 -1.55 11.79
CA ALA A 388 -21.24 -2.12 10.85
C ALA A 388 -19.86 -2.35 11.46
N ILE A 389 -19.34 -1.42 12.27
CA ILE A 389 -18.09 -1.60 13.00
C ILE A 389 -18.22 -2.74 14.02
N ARG A 390 -19.32 -2.83 14.79
CA ARG A 390 -19.54 -3.95 15.72
C ARG A 390 -19.54 -5.29 15.00
N GLU A 391 -20.30 -5.41 13.92
CA GLU A 391 -20.34 -6.65 13.14
C GLU A 391 -18.97 -6.99 12.54
N PHE A 392 -18.21 -5.98 12.13
CA PHE A 392 -16.85 -6.17 11.67
C PHE A 392 -15.92 -6.69 12.78
N LEU A 393 -16.07 -6.21 14.01
CA LEU A 393 -15.22 -6.60 15.14
C LEU A 393 -15.66 -7.90 15.82
N ILE A 394 -16.90 -8.36 15.62
CA ILE A 394 -17.37 -9.64 16.15
C ILE A 394 -16.60 -10.80 15.46
N PRO A 395 -16.08 -11.76 16.25
CA PRO A 395 -15.44 -12.97 15.71
C PRO A 395 -16.39 -13.67 14.73
N GLN A 396 -15.90 -13.99 13.53
CA GLN A 396 -16.74 -14.61 12.52
C GLN A 396 -17.18 -16.00 13.01
N LYS A 397 -18.49 -16.21 13.20
CA LYS A 397 -19.07 -17.48 13.72
C LYS A 397 -18.64 -18.75 12.95
N GLN A 398 -18.19 -18.61 11.71
CA GLN A 398 -17.77 -19.72 10.84
C GLN A 398 -16.28 -20.07 10.95
N THR A 399 -15.41 -19.11 11.30
CA THR A 399 -13.95 -19.32 11.39
C THR A 399 -13.42 -19.21 12.82
N GLY A 400 -14.15 -18.57 13.72
CA GLY A 400 -13.73 -18.31 15.10
C GLY A 400 -12.58 -17.31 15.25
N LEU A 401 -12.16 -16.66 14.15
CA LEU A 401 -11.03 -15.73 14.15
C LEU A 401 -11.47 -14.34 14.67
N GLU A 402 -10.76 -13.86 15.69
CA GLU A 402 -10.88 -12.49 16.19
C GLU A 402 -10.16 -11.50 15.27
N PRO A 403 -10.56 -10.21 15.24
CA PRO A 403 -9.78 -9.18 14.56
C PRO A 403 -8.36 -9.13 15.12
N GLU A 404 -7.36 -9.16 14.23
CA GLU A 404 -5.95 -9.06 14.61
C GLU A 404 -5.61 -7.60 14.96
N ARG A 405 -4.69 -7.41 15.91
CA ARG A 405 -4.07 -6.11 16.14
C ARG A 405 -2.89 -5.93 15.18
N ALA A 406 -2.73 -4.72 14.68
CA ALA A 406 -1.57 -4.32 13.89
C ALA A 406 -1.16 -2.90 14.29
N TYR A 407 0.08 -2.52 13.97
CA TYR A 407 0.60 -1.20 14.34
C TYR A 407 1.09 -0.42 13.13
N ALA A 408 0.74 0.86 13.09
CA ALA A 408 1.26 1.79 12.11
C ALA A 408 2.12 2.85 12.77
N CYS A 409 3.31 3.05 12.25
CA CYS A 409 4.33 3.90 12.83
C CYS A 409 4.72 5.02 11.85
N PHE A 410 4.48 6.28 12.22
CA PHE A 410 4.96 7.44 11.46
C PHE A 410 6.24 8.00 12.09
N ILE A 411 7.30 8.11 11.31
CA ILE A 411 8.63 8.51 11.75
C ILE A 411 9.13 9.69 10.93
N GLY A 412 9.25 10.85 11.58
CA GLY A 412 9.95 12.02 11.05
C GLY A 412 11.35 12.17 11.64
N TYR A 413 12.35 12.41 10.81
CA TYR A 413 13.74 12.57 11.26
C TYR A 413 14.50 13.62 10.46
N THR A 414 15.61 14.13 11.00
CA THR A 414 16.46 15.08 10.26
C THR A 414 17.39 14.31 9.34
N LEU A 415 17.35 14.59 8.03
CA LEU A 415 18.30 14.00 7.10
C LEU A 415 19.69 14.59 7.33
N GLN A 416 20.66 13.74 7.65
CA GLN A 416 22.04 14.16 7.85
C GLN A 416 22.77 14.17 6.49
N LEU A 417 22.72 15.31 5.80
CA LEU A 417 23.40 15.51 4.52
C LEU A 417 23.94 16.93 4.40
N ASP A 418 25.25 17.08 4.18
CA ASP A 418 25.86 18.39 3.93
C ASP A 418 25.63 18.84 2.48
N PRO A 419 24.94 19.98 2.23
CA PRO A 419 24.69 20.49 0.89
C PRO A 419 25.90 21.19 0.23
N SER A 420 27.01 21.36 0.95
CA SER A 420 28.17 22.15 0.52
C SER A 420 28.82 21.57 -0.74
N GLY A 421 29.18 22.45 -1.69
CA GLY A 421 29.85 22.06 -2.94
C GLY A 421 28.96 21.34 -3.98
N MET A 422 27.70 21.02 -3.67
CA MET A 422 26.77 20.36 -4.61
C MET A 422 25.98 21.38 -5.44
N SER A 423 25.57 21.02 -6.65
CA SER A 423 24.47 21.72 -7.35
C SER A 423 23.12 21.31 -6.75
N ASN A 424 22.03 21.98 -7.15
CA ASN A 424 20.67 21.56 -6.74
C ASN A 424 20.33 20.14 -7.22
N ALA A 425 20.73 19.78 -8.45
CA ALA A 425 20.49 18.45 -9.01
C ALA A 425 21.27 17.36 -8.26
N GLN A 426 22.57 17.59 -8.02
CA GLN A 426 23.41 16.66 -7.26
C GLN A 426 22.91 16.45 -5.84
N TYR A 427 22.41 17.51 -5.19
CA TYR A 427 21.84 17.38 -3.85
C TYR A 427 20.60 16.49 -3.84
N ILE A 428 19.72 16.60 -4.84
CA ILE A 428 18.51 15.75 -4.94
C ILE A 428 18.90 14.28 -5.08
N GLU A 429 19.89 13.97 -5.94
CA GLU A 429 20.40 12.60 -6.10
C GLU A 429 20.98 12.08 -4.77
N LYS A 430 21.77 12.90 -4.08
CA LYS A 430 22.36 12.54 -2.78
C LYS A 430 21.33 12.34 -1.68
N VAL A 431 20.24 13.10 -1.68
CA VAL A 431 19.11 12.88 -0.75
C VAL A 431 18.49 11.51 -0.98
N VAL A 432 18.27 11.10 -2.24
CA VAL A 432 17.72 9.76 -2.55
C VAL A 432 18.66 8.66 -2.08
N GLU A 433 19.97 8.80 -2.31
CA GLU A 433 20.99 7.86 -1.84
C GLU A 433 21.04 7.78 -0.31
N GLN A 434 21.10 8.93 0.38
CA GLN A 434 21.17 8.99 1.84
C GLN A 434 19.91 8.39 2.47
N THR A 435 18.74 8.72 1.94
CA THR A 435 17.46 8.18 2.42
C THR A 435 17.41 6.65 2.31
N LYS A 436 17.98 6.08 1.24
CA LYS A 436 18.09 4.62 1.08
C LYS A 436 19.06 4.01 2.09
N SER A 437 20.18 4.68 2.38
CA SER A 437 21.14 4.26 3.40
C SER A 437 20.50 4.24 4.79
N ASP A 438 19.79 5.32 5.14
CA ASP A 438 19.08 5.47 6.41
C ASP A 438 18.02 4.37 6.57
N MET A 439 17.29 4.06 5.49
CA MET A 439 16.33 2.98 5.44
C MET A 439 16.99 1.62 5.78
N ASN A 440 18.09 1.26 5.11
CA ASN A 440 18.77 -0.02 5.35
C ASN A 440 19.19 -0.19 6.82
N MET A 441 19.64 0.89 7.47
CA MET A 441 19.96 0.89 8.90
C MET A 441 18.69 0.75 9.76
N ALA A 442 17.64 1.52 9.45
CA ALA A 442 16.37 1.47 10.15
C ALA A 442 15.73 0.09 10.10
N VAL A 443 15.79 -0.61 8.96
CA VAL A 443 15.24 -1.96 8.81
C VAL A 443 15.90 -2.98 9.70
N LYS A 444 17.23 -2.96 9.76
CA LYS A 444 17.97 -3.83 10.67
C LYS A 444 17.54 -3.58 12.11
N PHE A 445 17.47 -2.31 12.49
CA PHE A 445 17.10 -1.91 13.84
C PHE A 445 15.64 -2.25 14.18
N ILE A 446 14.69 -2.04 13.26
CA ILE A 446 13.27 -2.42 13.40
C ILE A 446 13.14 -3.92 13.65
N LYS A 447 13.81 -4.77 12.84
CA LYS A 447 13.75 -6.22 13.02
C LYS A 447 14.24 -6.64 14.40
N GLU A 448 15.38 -6.08 14.83
CA GLU A 448 15.94 -6.34 16.16
C GLU A 448 14.97 -5.92 17.28
N ARG A 449 14.29 -4.77 17.12
CA ARG A 449 13.32 -4.27 18.09
C ARG A 449 12.06 -5.13 18.14
N ILE A 450 11.49 -5.52 17.01
CA ILE A 450 10.32 -6.42 16.93
C ILE A 450 10.59 -7.72 17.67
N ILE A 451 11.72 -8.36 17.41
CA ILE A 451 12.10 -9.63 18.06
C ILE A 451 12.32 -9.42 19.56
N LYS A 452 13.10 -8.39 19.94
CA LYS A 452 13.47 -8.14 21.33
C LYS A 452 12.28 -7.77 22.22
N LEU A 453 11.25 -7.14 21.64
CA LEU A 453 10.05 -6.70 22.34
C LEU A 453 8.90 -7.72 22.25
N ASP A 454 9.14 -8.90 21.67
CA ASP A 454 8.13 -9.95 21.49
C ASP A 454 6.91 -9.50 20.66
N LEU A 455 7.16 -8.67 19.64
CA LEU A 455 6.13 -8.12 18.75
C LEU A 455 6.07 -8.85 17.40
N SER A 456 6.62 -10.06 17.31
CA SER A 456 6.76 -10.78 16.03
C SER A 456 5.42 -11.25 15.45
N ASP A 457 4.39 -11.34 16.29
CA ASP A 457 3.05 -11.82 15.93
C ASP A 457 2.13 -10.71 15.40
N TYR A 458 2.63 -9.48 15.22
CA TYR A 458 1.83 -8.36 14.71
C TYR A 458 2.30 -7.91 13.32
N ASP A 459 1.36 -7.45 12.51
CA ASP A 459 1.69 -6.73 11.28
C ASP A 459 2.11 -5.29 11.63
N PHE A 460 3.14 -4.79 10.94
CA PHE A 460 3.62 -3.42 11.10
C PHE A 460 3.61 -2.63 9.79
N TYR A 461 3.28 -1.34 9.87
CA TYR A 461 3.31 -0.40 8.76
C TYR A 461 4.10 0.86 9.13
N PHE A 462 5.35 0.94 8.71
CA PHE A 462 6.23 2.09 8.96
C PHE A 462 6.24 3.08 7.80
N TYR A 463 6.13 4.38 8.12
CA TYR A 463 6.24 5.50 7.20
C TYR A 463 7.33 6.45 7.64
N PHE A 464 8.34 6.65 6.80
CA PHE A 464 9.47 7.55 7.07
C PHE A 464 9.41 8.81 6.22
N VAL A 465 9.59 9.97 6.85
CA VAL A 465 9.68 11.28 6.17
C VAL A 465 10.88 12.07 6.71
N PRO A 466 11.86 12.42 5.86
CA PRO A 466 12.97 13.27 6.27
C PRO A 466 12.59 14.75 6.32
N PHE A 467 13.21 15.47 7.24
CA PHE A 467 13.09 16.91 7.52
C PHE A 467 14.47 17.58 7.41
N ASN A 468 14.47 18.91 7.27
CA ASN A 468 15.69 19.71 7.39
C ASN A 468 16.11 19.86 8.86
N ASN A 469 15.13 20.05 9.75
CA ASN A 469 15.27 20.01 11.21
C ASN A 469 13.92 19.58 11.80
N ALA A 470 13.83 18.30 12.15
CA ALA A 470 12.59 17.67 12.59
C ALA A 470 12.02 18.30 13.89
N ASN A 471 12.88 18.70 14.82
CA ASN A 471 12.45 19.31 16.10
C ASN A 471 11.81 20.68 15.91
N ASP A 472 12.37 21.50 15.03
CA ASP A 472 11.89 22.87 14.82
C ASP A 472 10.73 22.89 13.82
N GLU A 473 10.86 22.18 12.70
CA GLU A 473 9.87 22.19 11.62
C GLU A 473 8.53 21.57 12.04
N ARG A 474 8.53 20.56 12.92
CA ARG A 474 7.27 19.98 13.42
C ARG A 474 6.40 21.00 14.15
N ILE A 475 7.04 21.94 14.85
CA ILE A 475 6.37 23.02 15.58
C ILE A 475 6.02 24.16 14.62
N SER A 476 6.91 24.52 13.70
CA SER A 476 6.69 25.63 12.77
C SER A 476 5.53 25.34 11.80
N ILE A 477 5.38 24.11 11.32
CA ILE A 477 4.28 23.72 10.43
C ILE A 477 2.94 23.82 11.16
N ILE A 478 2.85 23.34 12.40
CA ILE A 478 1.63 23.46 13.20
C ILE A 478 1.32 24.94 13.51
N ASN A 479 2.35 25.75 13.77
CA ASN A 479 2.19 27.20 13.90
C ASN A 479 1.59 27.83 12.65
N GLU A 480 2.09 27.47 11.46
CA GLU A 480 1.61 27.99 10.19
C GLU A 480 0.12 27.64 9.98
N ILE A 481 -0.27 26.41 10.32
CA ILE A 481 -1.68 25.96 10.22
C ILE A 481 -2.58 26.67 11.25
N THR A 482 -2.09 26.86 12.47
CA THR A 482 -2.90 27.34 13.61
C THR A 482 -2.83 28.85 13.82
N ALA A 483 -1.98 29.56 13.05
CA ALA A 483 -1.89 31.00 13.07
C ALA A 483 -3.22 31.60 12.61
N SER A 484 -3.93 32.23 13.53
CA SER A 484 -4.93 33.23 13.18
C SER A 484 -4.19 34.43 12.61
N ASP A 485 -4.44 34.81 11.35
CA ASP A 485 -4.08 36.15 10.90
C ASP A 485 -4.69 37.15 11.88
N ASN A 486 -3.84 37.83 12.65
CA ASN A 486 -4.25 38.90 13.57
C ASN A 486 -4.63 40.15 12.79
#